data_AF-A0AAU3KT37-F1
#
_entry.id   AF-A0AAU3KT37-F1
#
_cell.length_a   1.000
_cell.length_b   1.000
_cell.length_c   1.000
_cell.angle_alpha   90.00
_cell.angle_beta   90.00
_cell.angle_gamma   90.00
#
_symmetry.space_group_name_H-M   'P 1'
#
loop_
_entity.id
_entity.type
_entity.pdbx_description
1 polymer ?
#
loop_
_entity_poly.entity_id
_entity_poly.type
_entity_poly.pdbx_seq_one_letter_code
_entity_poly.pdbx_strand_id
1 'polypeptide(L)'
;MGTQLGNILESVLLVFRWIGLIILTIASMAILISESTKSKLSPGKVLAVAGSAIIAAVVFWILPTLVNYARVDSDTIIPNAPIGGYR
;
A
#
# COMPACT_ATOMS: atom_id res chain seq x y z
N MET A 1 -11.20 -11.67 -20.59
CA MET A 1 -9.85 -11.38 -21.09
C MET A 1 -9.69 -9.87 -21.06
N GLY A 2 -8.83 -9.35 -20.17
CA GLY A 2 -8.68 -7.90 -19.97
C GLY A 2 -8.17 -7.22 -21.24
N THR A 3 -8.69 -6.02 -21.52
CA THR A 3 -8.15 -5.17 -22.58
C THR A 3 -6.67 -4.86 -22.29
N GLN A 4 -5.87 -4.64 -23.33
CA GLN A 4 -4.43 -4.34 -23.18
C GLN A 4 -4.17 -3.16 -22.24
N LEU A 5 -5.10 -2.20 -22.20
CA LEU A 5 -5.10 -1.08 -21.26
C LEU A 5 -5.33 -1.49 -19.80
N GLY A 6 -6.27 -2.41 -19.54
CA GLY A 6 -6.51 -2.94 -18.19
C GLY A 6 -5.28 -3.62 -17.61
N ASN A 7 -4.57 -4.41 -18.42
CA ASN A 7 -3.34 -5.09 -18.01
C ASN A 7 -2.21 -4.10 -17.69
N ILE A 8 -2.11 -2.99 -18.45
CA ILE A 8 -1.11 -1.93 -18.19
C ILE A 8 -1.43 -1.22 -16.86
N LEU A 9 -2.68 -0.86 -16.63
CA LEU A 9 -3.11 -0.19 -15.40
C LEU A 9 -2.88 -1.07 -14.17
N GLU A 10 -3.20 -2.36 -14.26
CA GLU A 10 -2.92 -3.34 -13.20
C GLU A 10 -1.42 -3.46 -12.93
N SER A 11 -0.60 -3.53 -13.99
CA SER A 11 0.86 -3.60 -13.85
C SER A 11 1.43 -2.37 -13.15
N VAL A 12 0.96 -1.17 -13.51
CA VAL A 12 1.37 0.09 -12.87
C VAL A 12 0.96 0.08 -11.39
N LEU A 13 -0.27 -0.34 -11.09
CA LEU A 13 -0.79 -0.44 -9.73
C LEU A 13 0.06 -1.40 -8.87
N LEU A 14 0.45 -2.55 -9.42
CA LEU A 14 1.31 -3.51 -8.75
C LEU A 14 2.70 -2.92 -8.50
N VAL A 15 3.29 -2.21 -9.45
CA VAL A 15 4.59 -1.53 -9.27
C VAL A 15 4.53 -0.54 -8.11
N PHE A 16 3.51 0.31 -8.03
CA PHE A 16 3.35 1.25 -6.93
C PHE A 16 3.15 0.54 -5.57
N ARG A 17 2.40 -0.57 -5.54
CA ARG A 17 2.26 -1.39 -4.33
C ARG A 17 3.62 -1.90 -3.85
N TRP A 18 4.43 -2.47 -4.75
CA TRP A 18 5.76 -2.98 -4.42
C TRP A 18 6.71 -1.88 -3.95
N ILE A 19 6.74 -0.74 -4.63
CA ILE A 19 7.55 0.42 -4.23
C ILE A 19 7.17 0.90 -2.82
N GLY A 20 5.87 1.03 -2.55
CA GLY A 20 5.38 1.43 -1.22
C GLY A 20 5.85 0.48 -0.11
N LEU A 21 5.75 -0.83 -0.33
CA LEU A 21 6.19 -1.85 0.64
C LEU A 21 7.71 -1.83 0.86
N ILE A 22 8.50 -1.62 -0.20
CA ILE A 22 9.96 -1.52 -0.10
C ILE A 22 10.36 -0.31 0.74
N ILE A 23 9.78 0.86 0.45
CA ILE A 23 10.06 2.10 1.19
C ILE A 23 9.68 1.92 2.67
N LEU A 24 8.50 1.35 2.93
CA LEU A 24 8.04 1.11 4.29
C LEU A 24 8.96 0.17 5.06
N THR A 25 9.46 -0.88 4.41
CA THR A 25 10.41 -1.82 5.00
C THR A 25 11.72 -1.12 5.37
N ILE A 26 12.28 -0.33 4.45
CA ILE A 26 13.51 0.43 4.68
C ILE A 26 13.33 1.41 5.85
N ALA A 27 12.23 2.18 5.86
CA ALA A 27 11.95 3.14 6.91
C ALA A 27 11.80 2.45 8.28
N SER A 28 11.07 1.34 8.34
CA SER A 28 10.86 0.57 9.57
C SER A 28 12.18 0.02 10.12
N MET A 29 13.05 -0.48 9.24
CA MET A 29 14.38 -0.97 9.66
C MET A 29 15.29 0.15 10.11
N ALA A 30 15.28 1.29 9.43
CA ALA A 30 16.05 2.46 9.86
C ALA A 30 15.64 2.92 11.26
N ILE A 31 14.34 2.91 11.57
CA ILE A 31 13.82 3.24 12.92
C ILE A 31 14.28 2.21 13.95
N LEU A 32 14.16 0.90 13.67
CA LEU A 32 14.61 -0.14 14.60
C LEU A 32 16.11 -0.05 14.89
N ILE A 33 16.94 0.18 13.86
CA ILE A 33 18.38 0.36 14.00
C ILE A 33 18.69 1.65 14.79
N SER A 34 17.96 2.74 14.54
CA SER A 34 18.13 3.99 15.30
C SER A 34 17.78 3.82 16.78
N GLU A 35 16.73 3.08 17.10
CA GLU A 35 16.39 2.78 18.50
C GLU A 35 17.34 1.77 19.12
N SER A 36 17.92 0.84 18.35
CA SER A 36 18.86 -0.17 18.86
C SER A 36 20.19 0.39 19.31
N THR A 37 20.66 1.45 18.66
CA THR A 37 21.89 2.14 19.03
C THR A 37 21.78 2.98 20.30
N LYS A 38 20.56 3.27 20.80
CA LYS A 38 20.35 4.15 21.97
C LYS A 38 20.50 3.46 23.34
N SER A 39 20.96 2.21 23.42
CA SER A 39 21.11 1.42 24.67
C SER A 39 19.87 1.30 25.57
N LYS A 40 18.71 1.80 25.12
CA LYS A 40 17.41 1.79 25.83
C LYS A 40 16.32 1.13 24.98
N LEU A 41 16.66 0.03 24.31
CA LEU A 41 15.67 -0.81 23.64
C LEU A 41 14.77 -1.47 24.67
N SER A 42 13.71 -0.77 25.07
CA SER A 42 12.58 -1.41 25.72
C SER A 42 11.96 -2.38 24.72
N PRO A 43 11.79 -3.67 25.07
CA PRO A 43 11.10 -4.64 24.22
C PRO A 43 9.73 -4.15 23.74
N GLY A 44 9.03 -3.36 24.55
CA GLY A 44 7.75 -2.75 24.18
C GLY A 44 7.84 -1.76 23.03
N LYS A 45 8.94 -0.98 22.92
CA LYS A 45 9.14 -0.06 21.79
C LYS A 45 9.39 -0.81 20.49
N VAL A 46 10.14 -1.90 20.54
CA VAL A 46 10.37 -2.76 19.36
C VAL A 46 9.06 -3.33 18.85
N LEU A 47 8.25 -3.88 19.76
CA LEU A 47 6.94 -4.42 19.41
C LEU A 47 6.01 -3.35 18.85
N ALA A 48 6.03 -2.13 19.39
CA ALA A 48 5.24 -1.02 18.86
C ALA A 48 5.66 -0.64 17.43
N VAL A 49 6.97 -0.49 17.18
CA VAL A 49 7.49 -0.16 15.84
C VAL A 49 7.19 -1.29 14.85
N ALA A 50 7.50 -2.54 15.22
CA ALA A 50 7.22 -3.70 14.37
C ALA A 50 5.72 -3.86 14.10
N GLY A 51 4.87 -3.70 15.12
CA GLY A 51 3.42 -3.74 14.97
C GLY A 51 2.89 -2.65 14.05
N SER A 52 3.37 -1.41 14.20
CA SER A 52 3.00 -0.31 13.30
C SER A 52 3.44 -0.54 11.86
N ALA A 53 4.63 -1.13 11.66
CA ALA A 53 5.14 -1.48 10.34
C ALA A 53 4.27 -2.56 9.67
N ILE A 54 3.86 -3.58 10.42
CA ILE A 54 2.98 -4.64 9.91
C ILE A 54 1.62 -4.06 9.52
N ILE A 55 1.00 -3.24 10.38
CA ILE A 55 -0.29 -2.60 10.08
C ILE A 55 -0.17 -1.73 8.82
N ALA A 56 0.88 -0.93 8.73
CA ALA A 56 1.10 -0.07 7.57
C ALA A 56 1.35 -0.89 6.28
N ALA A 57 2.09 -2.00 6.35
CA ALA A 57 2.28 -2.90 5.21
C ALA A 57 0.94 -3.50 4.73
N VAL A 58 0.06 -3.90 5.66
CA VAL A 58 -1.29 -4.39 5.33
C VAL A 58 -2.13 -3.30 4.67
N VAL A 59 -2.06 -2.06 5.16
CA VAL A 59 -2.77 -0.93 4.54
C VAL A 59 -2.27 -0.70 3.12
N PHE A 60 -0.96 -0.62 2.90
CA PHE A 60 -0.41 -0.46 1.54
C PHE A 60 -0.71 -1.64 0.61
N TRP A 61 -0.84 -2.84 1.17
CA TRP A 61 -1.27 -4.01 0.43
C TRP A 61 -2.71 -3.88 -0.06
N ILE A 62 -3.63 -3.47 0.80
CA ILE A 62 -5.07 -3.42 0.50
C ILE A 62 -5.47 -2.11 -0.22
N LEU A 63 -4.70 -1.03 -0.05
CA LEU A 63 -4.96 0.30 -0.62
C LEU A 63 -5.38 0.27 -2.10
N PRO A 64 -4.69 -0.45 -3.00
CA PRO A 64 -5.06 -0.44 -4.41
C PRO A 64 -6.43 -1.08 -4.68
N THR A 65 -6.77 -2.10 -3.90
CA THR A 65 -8.09 -2.74 -3.94
C THR A 65 -9.18 -1.80 -3.43
N LEU A 66 -8.92 -1.05 -2.36
CA LEU A 66 -9.83 -0.03 -1.85
C LEU A 66 -10.04 1.12 -2.84
N VAL A 67 -8.99 1.59 -3.49
CA VAL A 67 -9.07 2.63 -4.54
C VAL A 67 -9.93 2.15 -5.71
N ASN A 68 -9.78 0.88 -6.11
CA ASN A 68 -10.63 0.29 -7.15
C ASN A 68 -12.10 0.22 -6.73
N TYR A 69 -12.41 -0.20 -5.49
CA TYR A 69 -13.80 -0.19 -5.00
C TYR A 69 -14.38 1.22 -4.91
N ALA A 70 -13.62 2.18 -4.37
CA ALA A 70 -14.05 3.57 -4.26
C ALA A 70 -14.34 4.19 -5.64
N ARG A 71 -13.58 3.80 -6.67
CA ARG A 71 -13.83 4.22 -8.05
C ARG A 71 -15.15 3.66 -8.57
N VAL A 72 -15.39 2.35 -8.41
CA VAL A 72 -16.64 1.71 -8.86
C VAL A 72 -17.86 2.34 -8.18
N ASP A 73 -17.79 2.62 -6.87
CA ASP A 73 -18.85 3.32 -6.15
C ASP A 73 -19.04 4.76 -6.66
N SER A 74 -17.95 5.49 -6.91
CA SER A 74 -18.01 6.87 -7.42
C SER A 74 -18.60 6.94 -8.83
N ASP A 75 -18.25 5.99 -9.69
CA ASP A 75 -18.78 5.80 -11.04
C ASP A 75 -20.28 5.44 -11.04
N THR A 76 -20.79 4.87 -9.93
CA THR A 76 -22.22 4.57 -9.73
C THR A 76 -23.01 5.82 -9.32
N ILE A 77 -22.38 6.78 -8.63
CA ILE A 77 -23.01 8.00 -8.11
C ILE A 77 -22.87 9.19 -9.08
N ILE A 78 -21.76 9.28 -9.82
CA ILE A 78 -21.48 10.31 -10.81
C ILE A 78 -21.13 9.60 -12.13
N PRO A 79 -22.05 9.53 -13.11
CA PRO A 79 -21.80 8.79 -14.33
C PRO A 79 -20.75 9.50 -15.19
N ASN A 80 -19.50 9.08 -15.06
CA ASN A 80 -18.39 9.50 -15.92
C ASN A 80 -17.63 8.26 -16.41
N ALA A 81 -17.81 7.91 -17.68
CA ALA A 81 -16.92 6.98 -18.38
C ALA A 81 -15.85 7.74 -19.18
N PRO A 82 -14.66 7.18 -19.53
CA PRO A 82 -13.86 6.06 -19.01
C PRO A 82 -12.47 6.56 -18.46
N ILE A 83 -11.60 5.76 -17.83
CA ILE A 83 -10.55 4.92 -18.48
C ILE A 83 -10.42 3.55 -17.78
N GLY A 84 -10.70 2.45 -18.49
CA GLY A 84 -10.52 1.07 -17.99
C GLY A 84 -11.68 0.10 -18.26
N GLY A 85 -12.83 0.61 -18.73
CA GLY A 85 -13.93 -0.19 -19.25
C GLY A 85 -14.99 -0.55 -18.20
N TYR A 86 -16.19 -0.03 -18.42
CA TYR A 86 -17.43 -0.54 -17.84
C TYR A 86 -17.83 -1.81 -18.60
N ARG A 87 -18.68 -2.63 -17.98
CA ARG A 87 -19.41 -3.70 -18.67
C ARG A 87 -20.06 -3.23 -19.97
#